data_AF-A0A7C7VE61-F1
#
_entry.id   AF-A0A7C7VE61-F1
#
_cell.length_a   1.000
_cell.length_b   1.000
_cell.length_c   1.000
_cell.angle_alpha   90.00
_cell.angle_beta   90.00
_cell.angle_gamma   90.00
#
_symmetry.space_group_name_H-M   'P 1'
#
loop_
_entity.id
_entity.type
_entity.pdbx_description
1 polymer ?
#
loop_
_entity_poly.entity_id
_entity_poly.type
_entity_poly.pdbx_seq_one_letter_code
_entity_poly.pdbx_strand_id
1 'polypeptide(L)'
;MTTPDIIDKKIIEDGEEWWLLNTGVPHLVSIRDNLDLFDTEQMRRLRHKYNCNVNICKPMQDTLYVRTYERGVEDETLACGTGMVACFVRCHMQGLLNDLVKTIPTSQDELYISLEEGIYRFGGKVTKTFVAETVD
;
A
#
# COMPACT_ATOMS: atom_id res chain seq x y z
N MET A 1 -6.29 3.98 -13.08
CA MET A 1 -5.35 2.91 -12.67
C MET A 1 -5.87 1.58 -13.16
N THR A 2 -5.03 0.53 -13.22
CA THR A 2 -5.49 -0.84 -13.48
C THR A 2 -6.47 -1.26 -12.39
N THR A 3 -7.54 -1.98 -12.77
CA THR A 3 -8.48 -2.54 -11.82
C THR A 3 -7.76 -3.51 -10.89
N PRO A 4 -7.86 -3.34 -9.56
CA PRO A 4 -7.28 -4.26 -8.59
C PRO A 4 -7.83 -5.68 -8.76
N ASP A 5 -6.94 -6.67 -8.73
CA ASP A 5 -7.29 -8.09 -8.78
C ASP A 5 -6.93 -8.77 -7.45
N ILE A 6 -7.87 -9.49 -6.85
CA ILE A 6 -7.66 -10.13 -5.55
C ILE A 6 -7.29 -11.59 -5.78
N ILE A 7 -6.05 -11.93 -5.42
CA ILE A 7 -5.46 -13.23 -5.70
C ILE A 7 -5.81 -14.22 -4.57
N ASP A 8 -5.60 -13.82 -3.32
CA ASP A 8 -5.90 -14.66 -2.15
C ASP A 8 -6.25 -13.79 -0.92
N LYS A 9 -7.25 -14.22 -0.15
CA LYS A 9 -7.72 -13.55 1.07
C LYS A 9 -7.49 -14.37 2.35
N LYS A 10 -6.92 -15.57 2.22
CA LYS A 10 -6.88 -16.60 3.29
C LYS A 10 -5.45 -16.92 3.74
N ILE A 11 -4.48 -16.05 3.44
CA ILE A 11 -3.09 -16.27 3.83
C ILE A 11 -2.94 -15.97 5.32
N ILE A 12 -2.40 -16.93 6.06
CA ILE A 12 -2.04 -16.77 7.47
C ILE A 12 -0.53 -16.93 7.62
N GLU A 13 0.14 -15.89 8.13
CA GLU A 13 1.58 -15.90 8.40
C GLU A 13 1.84 -15.21 9.74
N ASP A 14 2.67 -15.83 10.57
CA ASP A 14 3.03 -15.32 11.91
C ASP A 14 1.82 -14.99 12.79
N GLY A 15 0.71 -15.70 12.60
CA GLY A 15 -0.54 -15.47 13.33
C GLY A 15 -1.38 -14.29 12.82
N GLU A 16 -1.00 -13.67 11.71
CA GLU A 16 -1.73 -12.56 11.08
C GLU A 16 -2.44 -12.97 9.79
N GLU A 17 -3.55 -12.29 9.48
CA GLU A 17 -4.28 -12.43 8.22
C GLU A 17 -3.73 -11.51 7.14
N TRP A 18 -3.36 -12.10 6.01
CA TRP A 18 -2.82 -11.39 4.85
C TRP A 18 -3.71 -11.57 3.62
N TRP A 19 -3.83 -10.50 2.84
CA TRP A 19 -4.44 -10.55 1.51
C TRP A 19 -3.37 -10.32 0.46
N LEU A 20 -3.34 -11.18 -0.55
CA LEU A 20 -2.53 -10.99 -1.75
C LEU A 20 -3.42 -10.44 -2.85
N LEU A 21 -3.03 -9.29 -3.39
CA LEU A 21 -3.73 -8.63 -4.49
C LEU A 21 -2.75 -7.96 -5.44
N ASN A 22 -3.21 -7.71 -6.66
CA ASN A 22 -2.44 -7.08 -7.72
C ASN A 22 -3.08 -5.74 -8.10
N THR A 23 -2.33 -4.65 -7.94
CA THR A 23 -2.76 -3.28 -8.29
C THR A 23 -1.94 -2.71 -9.46
N GLY A 24 -1.42 -3.61 -10.31
CA GLY A 24 -0.39 -3.37 -11.33
C GLY A 24 0.89 -4.16 -11.03
N VAL A 25 1.19 -4.34 -9.73
CA VAL A 25 2.18 -5.27 -9.20
C VAL A 25 1.59 -5.97 -7.95
N PRO A 26 2.10 -7.15 -7.55
CA PRO A 26 1.55 -7.87 -6.41
C PRO A 26 1.94 -7.23 -5.06
N HIS A 27 0.97 -7.18 -4.16
CA HIS A 27 1.06 -6.67 -2.80
C HIS A 27 0.45 -7.66 -1.80
N LEU A 28 1.20 -8.02 -0.77
CA LEU A 28 0.71 -8.77 0.38
C LEU A 28 0.43 -7.78 1.51
N VAL A 29 -0.84 -7.62 1.88
CA VAL A 29 -1.31 -6.58 2.82
C VAL A 29 -1.74 -7.22 4.12
N SER A 30 -1.37 -6.66 5.28
CA SER A 30 -1.91 -6.94 6.62
C SER A 30 -2.49 -5.67 7.26
N ILE A 31 -3.59 -5.79 8.02
CA ILE A 31 -4.14 -4.69 8.81
C ILE A 31 -3.68 -4.86 10.26
N ARG A 32 -3.13 -3.80 10.86
CA ARG A 32 -2.63 -3.80 12.24
C ARG A 32 -3.11 -2.58 13.02
N ASP A 33 -3.29 -2.73 14.33
CA ASP A 33 -3.60 -1.63 15.24
C ASP A 33 -2.38 -0.78 15.61
N ASN A 34 -1.17 -1.32 15.47
CA ASN A 34 0.08 -0.61 15.69
C ASN A 34 1.04 -0.82 14.51
N LEU A 35 1.49 0.28 13.91
CA LEU A 35 2.45 0.27 12.80
C LEU A 35 3.89 0.57 13.24
N ASP A 36 4.13 0.91 14.51
CA ASP A 36 5.47 1.21 15.02
C ASP A 36 6.38 -0.03 14.94
N LEU A 37 5.78 -1.22 15.07
CA LEU A 37 6.43 -2.51 14.92
C LEU A 37 6.44 -2.95 13.45
N PHE A 38 7.36 -2.36 12.68
CA PHE A 38 7.68 -2.81 11.33
C PHE A 38 8.92 -3.70 11.36
N ASP A 39 8.68 -5.00 11.46
CA ASP A 39 9.74 -6.01 11.43
C ASP A 39 10.22 -6.23 9.99
N THR A 40 11.38 -5.67 9.67
CA THR A 40 11.96 -5.74 8.32
C THR A 40 12.34 -7.17 7.93
N GLU A 41 12.73 -8.03 8.87
CA GLU A 41 13.07 -9.43 8.59
C GLU A 41 11.82 -10.24 8.26
N GLN A 42 10.72 -10.00 8.99
CA GLN A 42 9.41 -10.56 8.65
C GLN A 42 9.00 -10.13 7.23
N MET A 43 9.08 -8.84 6.91
CA MET A 43 8.70 -8.33 5.60
C MET A 43 9.56 -8.92 4.49
N ARG A 44 10.88 -9.01 4.68
CA ARG A 44 11.82 -9.64 3.73
C ARG A 44 11.45 -11.09 3.47
N ARG A 45 11.19 -11.87 4.53
CA ARG A 45 10.78 -13.29 4.43
C ARG A 45 9.50 -13.43 3.61
N LEU A 46 8.49 -12.62 3.89
CA LEU A 46 7.20 -12.64 3.18
C LEU A 46 7.36 -12.20 1.72
N ARG A 47 8.15 -11.16 1.45
CA ARG A 47 8.50 -10.72 0.09
C ARG A 47 9.12 -11.84 -0.73
N HIS A 48 10.00 -12.65 -0.14
CA HIS A 48 10.64 -13.75 -0.87
C HIS A 48 9.68 -14.92 -1.08
N LYS A 49 8.88 -15.25 -0.06
CA LYS A 49 7.89 -16.34 -0.13
C LYS A 49 6.80 -16.08 -1.17
N TYR A 50 6.27 -14.87 -1.22
CA TYR A 50 5.13 -14.50 -2.08
C TYR A 50 5.53 -13.70 -3.33
N ASN A 51 6.82 -13.38 -3.47
CA ASN A 51 7.37 -12.61 -4.60
C ASN A 51 6.62 -11.29 -4.87
N CYS A 52 6.36 -10.51 -3.83
CA CYS A 52 5.54 -9.31 -3.86
C CYS A 52 6.13 -8.18 -3.01
N ASN A 53 5.54 -6.99 -3.14
CA ASN A 53 5.67 -5.97 -2.11
C ASN A 53 4.88 -6.40 -0.87
N VAL A 54 5.33 -6.01 0.32
CA VAL A 54 4.65 -6.33 1.57
C VAL A 54 4.24 -5.05 2.26
N ASN A 55 2.97 -4.97 2.66
CA ASN A 55 2.37 -3.78 3.22
C ASN A 55 1.71 -4.09 4.55
N ILE A 56 1.90 -3.20 5.52
CA ILE A 56 1.07 -3.16 6.72
C ILE A 56 0.34 -1.82 6.74
N CYS A 57 -0.93 -1.85 7.14
CA CYS A 57 -1.75 -0.65 7.18
C CYS A 57 -2.64 -0.58 8.40
N LYS A 58 -3.06 0.65 8.72
CA LYS A 58 -3.97 0.94 9.82
C LYS A 58 -5.03 1.94 9.35
N PRO A 59 -6.29 1.52 9.18
CA PRO A 59 -7.39 2.45 8.96
C PRO A 59 -7.75 3.15 10.28
N MET A 60 -7.94 4.47 10.23
CA MET A 60 -8.38 5.32 11.33
C MET A 60 -9.34 6.38 10.79
N GLN A 61 -10.65 6.17 10.99
CA GLN A 61 -11.69 7.04 10.43
C GLN A 61 -11.50 7.22 8.91
N ASP A 62 -11.32 8.46 8.43
CA ASP A 62 -11.10 8.78 7.02
C ASP A 62 -9.61 8.86 6.64
N THR A 63 -8.72 8.27 7.45
CA THR A 63 -7.28 8.20 7.20
C THR A 63 -6.77 6.77 7.19
N LEU A 64 -5.94 6.43 6.21
CA LEU A 64 -5.25 5.16 6.08
C LEU A 64 -3.74 5.37 6.22
N TYR A 65 -3.15 4.79 7.25
CA TYR A 65 -1.69 4.79 7.41
C TYR A 65 -1.10 3.54 6.77
N VAL A 66 0.00 3.69 6.03
CA VAL A 66 0.61 2.58 5.26
C VAL A 66 2.12 2.57 5.42
N ARG A 67 2.70 1.40 5.66
CA ARG A 67 4.14 1.15 5.54
C ARG A 67 4.38 0.06 4.49
N THR A 68 5.45 0.19 3.73
CA THR A 68 5.72 -0.70 2.58
C THR A 68 7.15 -1.19 2.61
N TYR A 69 7.33 -2.51 2.57
CA TYR A 69 8.58 -3.14 2.17
C TYR A 69 8.53 -3.41 0.66
N GLU A 70 9.42 -2.78 -0.09
CA GLU A 70 9.32 -2.72 -1.55
C GLU A 70 10.27 -3.70 -2.25
N ARG A 71 9.70 -4.57 -3.08
CA ARG A 71 10.42 -5.50 -3.93
C ARG A 71 11.30 -4.74 -4.92
N GLY A 72 12.58 -5.08 -4.98
CA GLY A 72 13.57 -4.39 -5.83
C GLY A 72 14.32 -3.26 -5.11
N VAL A 73 13.75 -2.69 -4.05
CA VAL A 73 14.48 -1.85 -3.08
C VAL A 73 15.02 -2.71 -1.94
N GLU A 74 14.26 -3.74 -1.55
CA GLU A 74 14.59 -4.71 -0.49
C GLU A 74 14.73 -4.06 0.90
N ASP A 75 13.96 -3.00 1.11
CA ASP A 75 13.84 -2.25 2.36
C ASP A 75 12.47 -1.55 2.45
N GLU A 76 12.20 -0.89 3.58
CA GLU A 76 11.08 0.04 3.72
C GLU A 76 11.25 1.25 2.79
N THR A 77 10.20 1.59 2.03
CA THR A 77 10.17 2.80 1.21
C THR A 77 9.32 3.90 1.84
N LEU A 78 9.69 5.14 1.55
CA LEU A 78 8.98 6.32 2.06
C LEU A 78 7.53 6.40 1.56
N ALA A 79 7.26 5.95 0.34
CA ALA A 79 5.91 5.88 -0.22
C ALA A 79 5.84 4.89 -1.37
N CYS A 80 4.71 4.18 -1.50
CA CYS A 80 4.44 3.28 -2.62
C CYS A 80 2.98 3.40 -3.06
N GLY A 81 2.74 4.04 -4.22
CA GLY A 81 1.39 4.32 -4.72
C GLY A 81 0.51 3.08 -4.87
N THR A 82 1.01 2.05 -5.54
CA THR A 82 0.28 0.80 -5.76
C THR A 82 0.02 0.03 -4.47
N GLY A 83 0.92 0.14 -3.49
CA GLY A 83 0.76 -0.45 -2.15
C GLY A 83 -0.29 0.25 -1.31
N MET A 84 -0.34 1.58 -1.37
CA MET A 84 -1.40 2.37 -0.74
C MET A 84 -2.79 2.01 -1.29
N VAL A 85 -2.90 1.84 -2.61
CA VAL A 85 -4.14 1.38 -3.24
C VAL A 85 -4.50 -0.03 -2.79
N ALA A 86 -3.53 -0.95 -2.70
CA ALA A 86 -3.79 -2.31 -2.24
C ALA A 86 -4.33 -2.32 -0.80
N CYS A 87 -3.77 -1.48 0.08
CA CYS A 87 -4.25 -1.30 1.44
C CYS A 87 -5.67 -0.73 1.48
N PHE A 88 -5.95 0.30 0.65
CA PHE A 88 -7.28 0.87 0.53
C PHE A 88 -8.32 -0.16 0.10
N VAL A 89 -8.04 -0.93 -0.96
CA VAL A 89 -8.94 -1.97 -1.48
C VAL A 89 -9.30 -2.98 -0.39
N ARG A 90 -8.29 -3.48 0.34
CA ARG A 90 -8.55 -4.41 1.46
C ARG A 90 -9.47 -3.78 2.50
N CYS A 91 -9.11 -2.62 3.04
CA CYS A 91 -9.85 -1.97 4.11
C CYS A 91 -11.28 -1.57 3.69
N HIS A 92 -11.44 -1.02 2.48
CA HIS A 92 -12.73 -0.64 1.91
C HIS A 92 -13.66 -1.84 1.75
N MET A 93 -13.16 -2.95 1.20
CA MET A 93 -13.95 -4.19 1.07
C MET A 93 -14.37 -4.82 2.41
N GLN A 94 -13.63 -4.54 3.48
CA GLN A 94 -13.97 -4.97 4.83
C GLN A 94 -14.89 -3.97 5.55
N GLY A 95 -15.33 -2.90 4.87
CA GLY A 95 -16.19 -1.86 5.44
C GLY A 95 -15.49 -0.96 6.46
N LEU A 96 -14.16 -0.90 6.43
CA LEU A 96 -13.35 -0.13 7.39
C LEU A 96 -13.04 1.30 6.92
N LEU A 97 -13.27 1.60 5.64
CA LEU A 97 -13.04 2.90 5.03
C LEU A 97 -14.19 3.28 4.09
N ASN A 98 -14.39 4.58 3.94
CA ASN A 98 -15.32 5.18 2.97
C ASN A 98 -14.72 5.22 1.55
N ASP A 99 -15.52 5.63 0.58
CA ASP A 99 -15.11 5.74 -0.83
C ASP A 99 -14.03 6.79 -1.11
N LEU A 100 -13.80 7.73 -0.18
CA LEU A 100 -12.72 8.72 -0.25
C LEU A 100 -11.93 8.69 1.06
N VAL A 101 -10.63 8.46 0.97
CA VAL A 101 -9.74 8.39 2.14
C VAL A 101 -8.48 9.22 1.93
N LYS A 102 -8.01 9.85 3.00
CA LYS A 102 -6.64 10.36 3.08
C LYS A 102 -5.69 9.20 3.37
N THR A 103 -4.61 9.06 2.61
CA THR A 103 -3.59 8.05 2.85
C THR A 103 -2.27 8.70 3.23
N ILE A 104 -1.62 8.17 4.27
CA ILE A 104 -0.36 8.70 4.82
C ILE A 104 0.66 7.55 4.83
N PRO A 105 1.69 7.60 3.96
CA PRO A 105 2.79 6.64 3.98
C PRO A 105 3.89 7.08 4.96
N THR A 106 5.00 6.34 5.03
CA THR A 106 6.15 6.64 5.89
C THR A 106 6.70 8.06 5.68
N SER A 107 6.64 8.61 4.46
CA SER A 107 7.07 9.99 4.13
C SER A 107 6.25 11.09 4.83
N GLN A 108 5.09 10.76 5.39
CA GLN A 108 4.09 11.69 5.92
C GLN A 108 3.40 12.57 4.87
N ASP A 109 3.59 12.29 3.57
CA ASP A 109 2.85 13.00 2.53
C ASP A 109 1.35 12.70 2.61
N GLU A 110 0.53 13.72 2.45
CA GLU A 110 -0.92 13.56 2.35
C GLU A 110 -1.33 13.24 0.90
N LEU A 111 -1.83 12.02 0.71
CA LEU A 111 -2.31 11.51 -0.55
C LEU A 111 -3.79 11.13 -0.42
N TYR A 112 -4.48 11.00 -1.54
CA TYR A 112 -5.91 10.72 -1.55
C TYR A 112 -6.21 9.57 -2.49
N ILE A 113 -7.05 8.66 -2.02
CA ILE A 113 -7.56 7.54 -2.81
C ILE A 113 -9.08 7.64 -2.81
N SER A 114 -9.68 7.57 -4.00
CA SER A 114 -11.14 7.49 -4.13
C SER A 114 -11.59 6.34 -5.01
N LEU A 115 -12.79 5.84 -4.73
CA LEU A 115 -13.55 4.92 -5.58
C LEU A 115 -14.79 5.67 -6.10
N GLU A 116 -14.75 6.05 -7.36
CA GLU A 116 -15.83 6.81 -8.02
C GLU A 116 -16.31 6.03 -9.24
N GLU A 117 -17.60 5.69 -9.30
CA GLU A 117 -18.20 4.95 -10.42
C GLU A 117 -17.46 3.63 -10.75
N GLY A 118 -16.94 2.95 -9.71
CA GLY A 118 -16.15 1.72 -9.87
C GLY A 118 -14.70 1.93 -10.31
N ILE A 119 -14.25 3.18 -10.42
CA ILE A 119 -12.89 3.55 -10.83
C ILE A 119 -12.08 4.02 -9.62
N TYR A 120 -10.96 3.36 -9.39
CA TYR A 120 -9.98 3.80 -8.38
C TYR A 120 -9.14 4.96 -8.91
N ARG A 121 -9.15 6.07 -8.16
CA ARG A 121 -8.37 7.28 -8.41
C ARG A 121 -7.35 7.46 -7.28
N PHE A 122 -6.15 7.90 -7.64
CA PHE A 122 -5.06 8.21 -6.73
C PHE A 122 -4.55 9.61 -7.05
N GLY A 123 -4.51 10.48 -6.05
CA GLY A 123 -4.13 11.88 -6.21
C GLY A 123 -3.25 12.36 -5.05
N GLY A 124 -2.39 13.32 -5.33
CA GLY A 124 -1.46 13.88 -4.36
C GLY A 124 -0.93 15.23 -4.83
N LYS A 125 -0.33 15.99 -3.90
CA LYS A 125 0.34 17.24 -4.25
C LYS A 125 1.59 16.94 -5.08
N VAL A 126 1.70 17.56 -6.26
CA VAL A 126 2.88 17.43 -7.14
C VAL A 126 3.66 18.74 -7.13
N THR A 127 4.97 18.66 -6.92
CA THR A 127 5.87 19.83 -6.95
C THR A 127 6.98 19.61 -7.97
N LYS A 128 7.16 20.57 -8.89
CA LYS A 128 8.29 20.56 -9.83
C LYS A 128 9.58 20.92 -9.09
N THR A 129 10.58 20.05 -9.13
CA THR A 129 11.83 20.20 -8.35
C THR A 129 12.95 20.87 -9.14
N PHE A 130 13.18 20.48 -10.40
CA PHE A 130 14.17 21.11 -11.27
C PHE A 130 13.81 20.97 -12.76
N VAL A 131 14.61 21.62 -13.61
CA VAL A 131 14.67 21.39 -15.06
C VAL A 131 16.13 21.15 -15.40
N ALA A 132 16.42 20.11 -16.17
CA ALA A 132 17.77 19.81 -16.65
C ALA A 132 17.71 19.39 -18.12
N GLU A 133 18.80 19.63 -18.84
CA GLU A 133 19.02 19.15 -20.21
C GLU A 133 20.02 17.99 -20.15
N THR A 134 19.75 16.91 -20.88
CA THR A 134 20.69 15.79 -21.00
C THR A 134 21.66 16.08 -22.13
N VAL A 135 22.95 15.86 -21.89
CA VAL A 135 23.98 15.93 -22.94
C VAL A 135 24.14 14.52 -23.50
N ASP A 136 24.12 14.39 -24.83
CA ASP A 136 24.32 13.12 -25.56
C ASP A 136 25.72 12.53 -25.32
#